data_AF-A0A6L8VIG0-F1
#
_entry.id   AF-A0A6L8VIG0-F1
#
_cell.length_a   1.000
_cell.length_b   1.000
_cell.length_c   1.000
_cell.angle_alpha   90.00
_cell.angle_beta   90.00
_cell.angle_gamma   90.00
#
_symmetry.space_group_name_H-M   'P 1'
#
loop_
_entity.id
_entity.type
_entity.pdbx_description
1 polymer ?
#
loop_
_entity_poly.entity_id
_entity_poly.type
_entity_poly.pdbx_seq_one_letter_code
_entity_poly.pdbx_strand_id
1 'polypeptide(L)'
;MRRISRPLRAAALALLPALVLGTALSAAPWPVRADRIGLTSQKLTVWFADGAVCRAAMQVEGGQGMFTDCPHPARFDVRIQRQSFLAPVFGDLVAPLATVTVISADGRTQEFLTPESRMPGWKRD
;
A
#
# COMPACT_ATOMS: atom_id res chain seq x y z
N MET A 1 -66.09 10.53 -44.95
CA MET A 1 -66.20 9.09 -44.62
C MET A 1 -65.02 8.34 -45.26
N ARG A 2 -64.03 7.91 -44.49
CA ARG A 2 -62.92 7.06 -44.99
C ARG A 2 -62.80 5.82 -44.09
N ARG A 3 -62.88 4.65 -44.74
CA ARG A 3 -62.94 3.32 -44.13
C ARG A 3 -61.58 2.87 -43.60
N ILE A 4 -61.65 2.17 -42.48
CA ILE A 4 -60.62 1.43 -41.76
C ILE A 4 -60.20 0.20 -42.58
N SER A 5 -58.91 -0.15 -42.55
CA SER A 5 -58.45 -1.55 -42.52
C SER A 5 -56.96 -1.60 -42.17
N ARG A 6 -56.67 -2.05 -40.94
CA ARG A 6 -55.34 -2.52 -40.52
C ARG A 6 -55.19 -3.99 -40.94
N PRO A 7 -53.97 -4.45 -41.21
CA PRO A 7 -53.56 -5.66 -40.49
C PRO A 7 -52.16 -5.56 -39.89
N LEU A 8 -52.11 -6.08 -38.66
CA LEU A 8 -50.95 -6.52 -37.89
C LEU A 8 -49.82 -7.09 -38.76
N ARG A 9 -48.60 -6.62 -38.55
CA ARG A 9 -47.40 -7.47 -38.59
C ARG A 9 -46.51 -7.15 -37.39
N ALA A 10 -46.54 -8.08 -36.45
CA ALA A 10 -45.57 -8.20 -35.38
C ALA A 10 -44.18 -8.49 -35.97
N ALA A 11 -43.16 -7.78 -35.48
CA ALA A 11 -41.78 -8.22 -35.51
C ALA A 11 -41.06 -7.50 -34.36
N ALA A 12 -41.26 -8.01 -33.15
CA ALA A 12 -40.34 -7.80 -32.05
C ALA A 12 -39.04 -8.53 -32.40
N LEU A 13 -37.90 -7.84 -32.45
CA LEU A 13 -36.61 -8.52 -32.40
C LEU A 13 -35.52 -7.66 -31.74
N ALA A 14 -35.22 -8.07 -30.50
CA ALA A 14 -33.91 -8.08 -29.84
C ALA A 14 -33.19 -6.75 -29.56
N LEU A 15 -33.40 -6.25 -28.34
CA LEU A 15 -32.35 -5.65 -27.51
C LEU A 15 -31.17 -6.63 -27.35
N LEU A 16 -29.94 -6.17 -27.62
CA LEU A 16 -28.71 -6.78 -27.13
C LEU A 16 -27.73 -5.65 -26.75
N PRO A 17 -27.60 -5.27 -25.47
CA PRO A 17 -26.46 -4.50 -25.03
C PRO A 17 -25.27 -5.46 -24.93
N ALA A 18 -24.26 -5.29 -25.78
CA ALA A 18 -22.99 -5.99 -25.66
C ALA A 18 -22.26 -5.46 -24.42
N LEU A 19 -22.59 -6.02 -23.26
CA LEU A 19 -21.85 -5.85 -22.02
C LEU A 19 -20.58 -6.69 -22.13
N VAL A 20 -19.53 -6.09 -22.68
CA VAL A 20 -18.17 -6.64 -22.62
C VAL A 20 -17.68 -6.44 -21.19
N LEU A 21 -18.02 -7.37 -20.29
CA LEU A 21 -17.33 -7.52 -19.02
C LEU A 21 -15.94 -8.07 -19.30
N GLY A 22 -14.98 -7.16 -19.53
CA GLY A 22 -13.57 -7.47 -19.40
C GLY A 22 -13.28 -7.77 -17.93
N THR A 23 -13.34 -9.03 -17.54
CA THR A 23 -12.79 -9.50 -16.27
C THR A 23 -11.28 -9.37 -16.36
N ALA A 24 -10.76 -8.21 -15.96
CA ALA A 24 -9.37 -8.10 -15.57
C ALA A 24 -9.18 -9.05 -14.37
N LEU A 25 -8.68 -10.26 -14.66
CA LEU A 25 -8.05 -11.10 -13.65
C LEU A 25 -6.80 -10.34 -13.20
N SER A 26 -6.98 -9.42 -12.25
CA SER A 26 -5.89 -8.94 -11.43
C SER A 26 -5.40 -10.15 -10.66
N ALA A 27 -4.36 -10.82 -11.16
CA ALA A 27 -3.61 -11.78 -10.38
C ALA A 27 -3.23 -11.07 -9.09
N ALA A 28 -3.88 -11.44 -7.98
CA ALA A 28 -3.56 -10.85 -6.69
C ALA A 28 -2.06 -11.08 -6.47
N PRO A 29 -1.24 -10.02 -6.37
CA PRO A 29 0.18 -10.20 -6.17
C PRO A 29 0.35 -11.02 -4.89
N TRP A 30 1.16 -12.08 -4.97
CA TRP A 30 1.47 -12.90 -3.81
C TRP A 30 2.01 -11.99 -2.70
N PRO A 31 1.62 -12.20 -1.44
CA PRO A 31 2.01 -11.31 -0.37
C PRO A 31 3.54 -11.34 -0.21
N VAL A 32 4.20 -10.26 -0.62
CA VAL A 32 5.66 -10.12 -0.49
C VAL A 32 5.98 -9.58 0.90
N ARG A 33 6.88 -10.27 1.59
CA ARG A 33 7.32 -9.91 2.93
C ARG A 33 8.19 -8.66 2.88
N ALA A 34 7.97 -7.72 3.81
CA ALA A 34 8.90 -6.63 4.07
C ALA A 34 10.20 -7.20 4.69
N ASP A 35 11.35 -6.82 4.13
CA ASP A 35 12.67 -7.30 4.54
C ASP A 35 13.37 -6.30 5.47
N ARG A 36 13.36 -5.02 5.07
CA ARG A 36 14.00 -3.93 5.81
C ARG A 36 13.15 -2.67 5.76
N ILE A 37 13.30 -1.82 6.78
CA ILE A 37 12.74 -0.48 6.79
C ILE A 37 13.78 0.60 7.04
N GLY A 38 13.44 1.83 6.67
CA GLY A 38 14.23 3.03 6.91
C GLY A 38 13.29 4.16 7.24
N LEU A 39 13.51 4.80 8.38
CA LEU A 39 12.67 5.89 8.87
C LEU A 39 13.53 7.12 9.10
N THR A 40 13.02 8.25 8.62
CA THR A 40 13.53 9.60 8.87
C THR A 40 12.37 10.45 9.37
N SER A 41 12.60 11.71 9.77
CA SER A 41 11.53 12.62 10.21
C SER A 41 10.47 12.88 9.13
N GLN A 42 10.82 12.75 7.85
CA GLN A 42 9.96 13.12 6.72
C GLN A 42 9.57 11.95 5.81
N LYS A 43 10.23 10.79 5.95
CA LYS A 43 10.06 9.69 5.00
C LYS A 43 10.21 8.33 5.65
N LEU A 44 9.28 7.43 5.31
CA LEU A 44 9.35 6.01 5.54
C LEU A 44 9.70 5.32 4.22
N THR A 45 10.67 4.41 4.24
CA THR A 45 11.05 3.56 3.12
C THR A 45 10.99 2.11 3.56
N VAL A 46 10.37 1.25 2.76
CA VAL A 46 10.32 -0.20 2.98
C VAL A 46 10.94 -0.88 1.77
N TRP A 47 11.84 -1.82 2.05
CA TRP A 47 12.41 -2.73 1.08
C TRP A 47 11.76 -4.10 1.26
N PHE A 48 11.16 -4.61 0.20
CA PHE A 48 10.51 -5.92 0.17
C PHE A 48 11.49 -7.00 -0.29
N ALA A 49 11.20 -8.26 0.06
CA ALA A 49 12.06 -9.41 -0.23
C ALA A 49 12.27 -9.69 -1.73
N ASP A 50 11.38 -9.18 -2.59
CA ASP A 50 11.50 -9.26 -4.04
C ASP A 50 12.29 -8.09 -4.66
N GLY A 51 12.80 -7.18 -3.83
CA GLY A 51 13.57 -6.01 -4.24
C GLY A 51 12.72 -4.75 -4.49
N ALA A 52 11.39 -4.82 -4.38
CA ALA A 52 10.55 -3.64 -4.50
C ALA A 52 10.85 -2.64 -3.37
N VAL A 53 10.85 -1.35 -3.70
CA VAL A 53 11.11 -0.27 -2.74
C VAL A 53 9.94 0.69 -2.74
N CYS A 54 9.28 0.80 -1.60
CA CYS A 54 8.10 1.63 -1.44
C CYS A 54 8.32 2.71 -0.40
N ARG A 55 7.71 3.88 -0.65
CA ARG A 55 7.96 5.09 0.14
C ARG A 55 6.66 5.75 0.55
N ALA A 56 6.70 6.40 1.70
CA ALA A 56 5.60 7.22 2.20
C ALA A 56 6.16 8.47 2.88
N ALA A 57 5.44 9.59 2.73
CA ALA A 57 5.74 10.83 3.44
C ALA A 57 5.33 10.69 4.91
N MET A 58 6.24 10.98 5.83
CA MET A 58 6.02 10.88 7.27
C MET A 58 5.85 12.25 7.91
N GLN A 59 5.07 12.26 8.98
CA GLN A 59 4.96 13.38 9.91
C GLN A 59 5.87 13.16 11.10
N VAL A 60 6.25 14.25 11.75
CA VAL A 60 7.18 14.23 12.88
C VAL A 60 6.62 13.42 14.06
N GLU A 61 5.31 13.38 14.23
CA GLU A 61 4.64 12.65 15.33
C GLU A 61 4.41 11.16 15.02
N GLY A 62 4.72 10.72 13.79
CA GLY A 62 4.35 9.41 13.27
C GLY A 62 2.99 9.44 12.59
N GLY A 63 2.38 8.27 12.42
CA GLY A 63 1.07 8.16 11.80
C GLY A 63 0.86 6.90 10.98
N GLN A 64 -0.30 6.84 10.34
CA GLN A 64 -0.77 5.70 9.58
C GLN A 64 -1.10 6.09 8.14
N GLY A 65 -0.95 5.15 7.21
CA GLY A 65 -1.24 5.42 5.81
C GLY A 65 -1.00 4.23 4.89
N MET A 66 -0.95 4.52 3.60
CA MET A 66 -0.64 3.55 2.54
C MET A 66 0.61 3.99 1.79
N PHE A 67 1.40 3.03 1.34
CA PHE A 67 2.49 3.32 0.40
C PHE A 67 1.90 3.73 -0.96
N THR A 68 2.29 4.89 -1.46
CA THR A 68 1.91 5.35 -2.81
C THR A 68 2.88 4.79 -3.84
N ASP A 69 2.39 4.55 -5.06
CA ASP A 69 3.20 4.08 -6.19
C ASP A 69 4.03 2.81 -5.89
N CYS A 70 3.47 1.92 -5.08
CA CYS A 70 4.10 0.65 -4.69
C CYS A 70 3.47 -0.52 -5.47
N PRO A 71 4.27 -1.43 -6.06
CA PRO A 71 3.74 -2.63 -6.72
C PRO A 71 3.02 -3.57 -5.74
N HIS A 72 3.35 -3.48 -4.44
CA HIS A 72 2.72 -4.25 -3.37
C HIS A 72 1.84 -3.34 -2.52
N PRO A 73 0.51 -3.38 -2.67
CA PRO A 73 -0.36 -2.57 -1.82
C PRO A 73 -0.17 -2.96 -0.36
N ALA A 74 0.35 -2.03 0.44
CA ALA A 74 0.60 -2.20 1.85
C ALA A 74 0.26 -0.93 2.63
N ARG A 75 -0.17 -1.13 3.87
CA ARG A 75 -0.41 -0.08 4.86
C ARG A 75 0.74 -0.01 5.85
N PHE A 76 0.87 1.12 6.50
CA PHE A 76 1.81 1.29 7.60
C PHE A 76 1.15 1.97 8.79
N ASP A 77 1.68 1.70 9.97
CA ASP A 77 1.44 2.43 11.21
C ASP A 77 2.80 2.68 11.88
N VAL A 78 3.12 3.94 12.14
CA VAL A 78 4.37 4.39 12.74
C VAL A 78 4.07 5.04 14.08
N ARG A 79 4.61 4.44 15.13
CA ARG A 79 4.51 4.95 16.51
C ARG A 79 5.87 5.40 16.98
N ILE A 80 6.08 6.71 17.01
CA ILE A 80 7.33 7.30 17.49
C ILE A 80 7.32 7.32 19.02
N GLN A 81 8.29 6.66 19.64
CA GLN A 81 8.47 6.72 21.09
C GLN A 81 9.36 7.87 21.52
N ARG A 82 10.39 8.20 20.73
CA ARG A 82 11.32 9.29 21.04
C ARG A 82 11.97 9.85 19.78
N GLN A 83 11.95 11.18 19.65
CA GLN A 83 12.74 11.87 18.62
C GLN A 83 14.24 11.73 18.86
N SER A 84 15.03 11.78 17.79
CA SER A 84 16.49 11.82 17.92
C SER A 84 16.95 13.19 18.41
N PHE A 85 17.72 13.24 19.49
CA PHE A 85 18.35 14.48 19.97
C PHE A 85 19.34 15.07 18.97
N LEU A 86 19.81 14.26 18.02
CA LEU A 86 20.73 14.66 16.96
C LEU A 86 20.00 15.23 15.73
N ALA A 87 18.66 15.18 15.70
CA ALA A 87 17.86 15.69 14.58
C ALA A 87 18.12 17.17 14.25
N PRO A 88 18.34 18.09 15.22
CA PRO A 88 18.65 19.49 14.89
C PRO A 88 19.97 19.70 14.14
N VAL A 89 20.92 18.76 14.28
CA VAL A 89 22.25 18.85 13.66
C VAL A 89 22.34 18.02 12.38
N PHE A 90 21.72 16.84 12.37
CA PHE A 90 21.85 15.85 11.31
C PHE A 90 20.59 15.67 10.45
N GLY A 91 19.46 16.30 10.82
CA GLY A 91 18.21 16.27 10.08
C GLY A 91 17.76 14.84 9.74
N ASP A 92 17.47 14.60 8.47
CA ASP A 92 16.97 13.32 7.95
C ASP A 92 18.02 12.18 7.97
N LEU A 93 19.27 12.44 8.37
CA LEU A 93 20.31 11.41 8.52
C LEU A 93 20.14 10.58 9.79
N VAL A 94 19.29 11.01 10.73
CA VAL A 94 19.03 10.29 11.97
C VAL A 94 17.59 9.81 12.04
N ALA A 95 17.42 8.53 12.38
CA ALA A 95 16.11 7.94 12.60
C ALA A 95 15.63 8.20 14.05
N PRO A 96 14.33 8.46 14.27
CA PRO A 96 13.75 8.45 15.61
C PRO A 96 13.64 7.02 16.15
N LEU A 97 13.51 6.91 17.47
CA LEU A 97 13.09 5.67 18.12
C LEU A 97 11.60 5.47 17.83
N ALA A 98 11.27 4.48 17.00
CA ALA A 98 9.90 4.19 16.60
C ALA A 98 9.67 2.70 16.44
N THR A 99 8.41 2.30 16.64
CA THR A 99 7.88 1.03 16.14
C THR A 99 7.16 1.30 14.84
N VAL A 100 7.47 0.52 13.82
CA VAL A 100 6.85 0.60 12.49
C VAL A 100 6.20 -0.74 12.19
N THR A 101 4.89 -0.71 11.99
CA THR A 101 4.10 -1.87 11.60
C THR A 101 3.77 -1.75 10.12
N VAL A 102 4.20 -2.72 9.32
CA VAL A 102 3.82 -2.86 7.92
C VAL A 102 2.70 -3.91 7.83
N ILE A 103 1.58 -3.54 7.22
CA ILE A 103 0.41 -4.40 7.05
C ILE A 103 0.26 -4.69 5.55
N SER A 104 0.45 -5.95 5.18
CA SER A 104 0.31 -6.41 3.79
C SER A 104 -1.17 -6.45 3.36
N ALA A 105 -1.42 -6.53 2.05
CA ALA A 105 -2.80 -6.61 1.51
C ALA A 105 -3.60 -7.81 2.02
N ASP A 106 -2.94 -8.90 2.39
CA ASP A 106 -3.54 -10.10 3.00
C ASP A 106 -3.80 -9.96 4.51
N GLY A 107 -3.52 -8.79 5.08
CA GLY A 107 -3.70 -8.49 6.51
C GLY A 107 -2.56 -8.96 7.40
N ARG A 108 -1.50 -9.59 6.86
CA ARG A 108 -0.33 -9.96 7.67
C ARG A 108 0.43 -8.73 8.12
N THR A 109 0.82 -8.72 9.38
CA THR A 109 1.56 -7.63 10.00
C THR A 109 3.02 -8.01 10.25
N GLN A 110 3.90 -7.04 10.05
CA GLN A 110 5.31 -7.14 10.37
C GLN A 110 5.74 -5.92 11.14
N GLU A 111 6.31 -6.14 12.32
CA GLU A 111 6.79 -5.07 13.18
C GLU A 111 8.31 -4.91 13.05
N PHE A 112 8.73 -3.66 13.00
CA PHE A 112 10.12 -3.24 12.93
C PHE A 112 10.40 -2.17 13.97
N LEU A 113 11.63 -2.14 14.47
CA LEU A 113 12.12 -1.10 15.37
C LEU A 113 13.14 -0.24 14.64
N THR A 114 13.01 1.07 14.79
CA THR A 114 13.98 2.04 14.29
C THR A 114 14.64 2.80 15.44
N PRO A 115 15.91 3.21 15.33
CA PRO A 115 16.86 2.73 14.32
C PRO A 115 17.06 1.20 14.44
N GLU A 116 17.30 0.51 13.33
CA GLU A 116 17.66 -0.90 13.38
C GLU A 116 18.90 -1.05 14.27
N SER A 117 18.81 -1.86 15.33
CA SER A 117 19.98 -2.22 16.14
C SER A 117 20.87 -3.20 15.36
N ARG A 118 21.61 -2.70 14.37
CA ARG A 118 22.76 -3.44 13.84
C ARG A 118 23.93 -3.27 14.80
N MET A 119 23.82 -3.84 15.99
CA MET A 119 25.01 -4.04 16.81
C MET A 119 25.77 -5.24 16.18
N PRO A 120 26.93 -5.03 15.54
CA PRO A 120 27.64 -6.13 14.89
C PRO A 120 28.04 -7.13 15.98
N GLY A 121 27.55 -8.38 15.87
CA GLY A 121 27.87 -9.45 16.82
C GLY A 121 26.77 -9.81 17.84
N TRP A 122 25.65 -9.08 17.90
CA TRP A 122 24.53 -9.45 18.76
C TRP A 122 23.57 -10.39 18.00
N LYS A 123 23.72 -11.70 18.15
CA LYS A 123 22.67 -12.64 17.73
C LYS A 123 21.45 -12.44 18.64
N ARG A 124 20.28 -12.24 18.04
CA ARG A 124 19.01 -12.48 18.72
C ARG A 124 18.69 -13.95 18.49
N ASP A 125 19.01 -14.77 19.48
CA ASP A 125 18.57 -16.16 19.57
C ASP A 125 17.07 -16.20 19.88
#